data_AF-D5BIT5-F1
#
_entry.id   AF-D5BIT5-F1
#
_cell.length_a   1.000
_cell.length_b   1.000
_cell.length_c   1.000
_cell.angle_alpha   90.00
_cell.angle_beta   90.00
_cell.angle_gamma   90.00
#
_symmetry.space_group_name_H-M   'P 1'
#
loop_
_entity.id
_entity.type
_entity.pdbx_description
1 polymer ?
#
loop_
_entity_poly.entity_id
_entity_poly.type
_entity_poly.pdbx_seq_one_letter_code
_entity_poly.pdbx_strand_id
1 'polypeptide(L)' 'MQYLQELFNKSGISNRVRNDMESGLRAGFGGGVPGQVQLFVIKSHFDEAVAIVKSAFPSDVAEYE' A
#
# COMPACT_ATOMS: atom_id res chain seq x y z
N MET A 1 3.24 -7.23 -1.10
CA MET A 1 2.21 -6.56 -0.27
C MET A 1 1.90 -7.25 1.05
N GLN A 2 1.81 -8.58 1.13
CA GLN A 2 1.49 -9.27 2.39
C GLN A 2 2.44 -8.92 3.55
N TYR A 3 3.75 -8.90 3.28
CA TYR A 3 4.76 -8.57 4.30
C TYR A 3 4.59 -7.17 4.92
N LEU A 4 4.35 -6.13 4.11
CA LEU A 4 4.12 -4.77 4.63
C LEU A 4 2.85 -4.66 5.48
N GLN A 5 1.78 -5.34 5.09
CA GLN A 5 0.55 -5.40 5.90
C GLN A 5 0.83 -6.03 7.27
N GLU A 6 1.64 -7.09 7.33
CA GLU A 6 2.02 -7.70 8.62
C GLU A 6 2.83 -6.74 9.49
N LEU A 7 3.77 -5.99 8.92
CA LEU A 7 4.54 -4.98 9.65
C LEU A 7 3.64 -3.86 10.19
N PHE A 8 2.70 -3.37 9.39
CA PHE A 8 1.75 -2.35 9.81
C PHE A 8 0.81 -2.87 10.90
N ASN A 9 0.26 -4.08 10.75
CA ASN A 9 -0.62 -4.70 11.74
C ASN A 9 0.10 -4.91 13.09
N LYS A 10 1.36 -5.35 13.08
CA LYS A 10 2.19 -5.51 14.30
C LYS A 10 2.46 -4.19 15.01
N SER A 11 2.50 -3.09 14.25
CA SER A 11 2.71 -1.73 14.75
C SER A 11 1.40 -1.01 15.10
N GLY A 12 0.25 -1.70 15.01
CA GLY A 12 -1.06 -1.10 15.26
C GLY A 12 -1.54 -0.13 14.18
N ILE A 13 -0.89 -0.10 13.02
CA ILE A 13 -1.24 0.76 11.89
C ILE A 13 -2.35 0.11 11.06
N SER A 14 -3.54 0.71 11.13
CA SER A 14 -4.65 0.33 10.27
C SER A 14 -4.32 0.60 8.80
N ASN A 15 -4.53 -0.40 7.95
CA ASN A 15 -4.17 -0.36 6.55
C ASN A 15 -5.23 -1.04 5.67
N ARG A 16 -5.21 -0.72 4.37
CA ARG A 16 -6.12 -1.27 3.37
C ARG A 16 -5.41 -1.47 2.04
N VAL A 17 -5.52 -2.67 1.48
CA VAL A 17 -5.07 -2.95 0.11
C VAL A 17 -6.16 -2.63 -0.89
N ARG A 18 -5.76 -2.02 -2.01
CA ARG A 18 -6.63 -1.79 -3.17
C ARG A 18 -5.96 -2.34 -4.43
N ASN A 19 -6.69 -3.17 -5.16
CA ASN A 19 -6.32 -3.65 -6.49
C ASN A 19 -7.40 -3.18 -7.48
N ASP A 20 -7.17 -1.99 -8.06
CA ASP A 20 -8.15 -1.38 -8.96
C ASP A 20 -8.25 -2.11 -10.31
N MET A 21 -7.20 -2.81 -10.72
CA MET A 21 -7.25 -3.70 -11.89
C MET A 21 -8.31 -4.77 -11.70
N GLU A 22 -8.19 -5.57 -10.64
CA GLU A 22 -9.12 -6.66 -10.37
C GLU A 22 -10.52 -6.14 -10.01
N SER A 23 -10.60 -5.08 -9.20
CA SER A 23 -11.88 -4.50 -8.78
C SER A 23 -12.65 -3.88 -9.96
N GLY A 24 -11.97 -3.13 -10.84
CA GLY A 24 -12.59 -2.53 -12.01
C GLY A 24 -13.05 -3.56 -13.04
N LEU A 25 -12.25 -4.61 -13.26
CA LEU A 25 -12.65 -5.74 -14.10
C LEU A 25 -13.89 -6.44 -13.56
N ARG A 26 -13.92 -6.76 -12.27
CA ARG A 26 -15.06 -7.45 -11.63
C ARG A 26 -16.34 -6.61 -11.67
N ALA A 27 -16.21 -5.29 -11.60
CA ALA A 27 -17.34 -4.36 -11.62
C ALA A 27 -17.82 -3.99 -13.04
N GLY A 28 -17.13 -4.43 -14.09
CA GLY A 28 -17.51 -4.16 -15.49
C GLY A 28 -17.10 -2.79 -16.02
N PHE A 29 -16.22 -2.06 -15.32
CA PHE A 29 -15.77 -0.71 -15.71
C PHE A 29 -14.47 -0.70 -16.55
N GLY A 30 -13.91 -1.88 -16.85
CA GLY A 30 -12.51 -2.00 -17.27
C GLY A 30 -11.60 -1.81 -16.05
N GLY A 31 -10.59 -2.66 -15.91
CA GLY A 31 -9.70 -2.58 -14.74
C GLY A 31 -8.87 -1.28 -14.69
N GLY A 32 -8.27 -1.01 -13.53
CA GLY A 32 -7.16 -0.05 -13.38
C GLY A 32 -5.85 -0.50 -14.03
N VAL A 33 -4.72 0.04 -13.55
CA VAL A 33 -3.39 -0.25 -14.12
C VAL A 33 -2.97 -1.70 -13.84
N PRO A 34 -2.63 -2.51 -14.86
CA PRO A 34 -2.18 -3.88 -14.66
C PRO A 34 -0.94 -3.96 -13.76
N GLY A 35 -0.94 -4.92 -12.84
CA GLY A 35 0.17 -5.12 -11.90
C GLY A 35 0.26 -4.10 -10.76
N GLN A 36 -0.60 -3.08 -10.73
CA GLN A 36 -0.61 -2.08 -9.66
C GLN A 36 -1.48 -2.54 -8.48
N VAL A 37 -0.85 -2.73 -7.33
CA VAL A 37 -1.53 -2.96 -6.04
C VAL A 37 -1.07 -1.89 -5.07
N GLN A 38 -2.02 -1.20 -4.44
CA GLN A 38 -1.74 -0.08 -3.55
C GLN A 38 -2.06 -0.45 -2.10
N LEU A 39 -1.25 0.03 -1.17
CA LEU A 39 -1.45 -0.13 0.28
C LEU A 39 -1.66 1.25 0.88
N PHE A 40 -2.84 1.46 1.46
CA PHE A 40 -3.23 2.72 2.08
C PHE A 40 -3.16 2.57 3.61
N VAL A 41 -2.84 3.68 4.28
CA VAL A 41 -2.92 3.84 5.73
C VAL A 41 -3.76 5.06 6.07
N ILE A 42 -4.25 5.14 7.30
CA ILE A 42 -4.89 6.37 7.78
C ILE A 42 -3.83 7.47 7.83
N LYS A 43 -4.21 8.71 7.43
CA LYS A 43 -3.29 9.85 7.37
C LYS A 43 -2.52 10.09 8.67
N SER A 44 -3.14 9.84 9.82
CA SER A 44 -2.49 9.98 11.14
C SER A 44 -1.32 9.02 11.37
N HIS A 45 -1.24 7.92 10.61
CA HIS A 45 -0.14 6.94 10.68
C HIS A 45 0.84 7.08 9.51
N PHE A 46 0.70 8.12 8.67
CA PHE A 46 1.48 8.22 7.44
C PHE A 46 2.99 8.24 7.70
N ASP A 47 3.45 9.11 8.60
CA ASP A 47 4.89 9.26 8.88
C ASP A 47 5.50 7.98 9.47
N GLU A 48 4.76 7.31 10.37
CA GLU A 48 5.16 6.03 10.97
C GLU A 48 5.22 4.92 9.91
N ALA A 49 4.21 4.83 9.05
CA ALA A 49 4.18 3.86 7.96
C ALA A 49 5.32 4.09 6.97
N VAL A 50 5.62 5.35 6.63
CA VAL A 50 6.75 5.72 5.77
C VAL A 50 8.08 5.29 6.40
N ALA A 51 8.27 5.50 7.70
CA ALA A 51 9.49 5.06 8.39
C ALA A 51 9.68 3.54 8.31
N ILE A 52 8.61 2.76 8.51
CA ILE A 52 8.64 1.30 8.37
C ILE A 52 8.98 0.89 6.93
N VAL A 53 8.37 1.52 5.93
CA VAL A 53 8.63 1.22 4.51
C VAL A 53 10.08 1.52 4.15
N LYS A 54 10.60 2.71 4.52
CA LYS A 54 12.00 3.11 4.28
C LYS A 54 12.98 2.15 4.96
N SER A 55 12.66 1.66 6.16
CA SER A 55 13.51 0.70 6.87
C SER A 55 13.47 -0.70 6.23
N ALA A 56 12.32 -1.14 5.72
CA ALA A 56 12.16 -2.48 5.16
C ALA A 56 12.61 -2.58 3.70
N PHE A 57 12.51 -1.49 2.93
CA PHE A 57 12.80 -1.43 1.49
C PHE A 57 13.60 -0.17 1.13
N PRO A 58 14.82 0.00 1.66
CA PRO A 58 15.58 1.26 1.52
C PRO A 58 15.90 1.63 0.07
N SER A 59 15.98 0.65 -0.83
CA SER A 59 16.33 0.85 -2.26
C SER A 59 15.13 1.15 -3.16
N ASP A 60 13.91 0.94 -2.66
CA ASP A 60 12.67 0.95 -3.46
C ASP A 60 11.79 2.16 -3.16
N VAL A 61 12.26 3.10 -2.33
CA VAL A 61 11.54 4.34 -2.02
C VAL A 61 11.94 5.40 -3.03
N ALA A 62 11.12 5.60 -4.05
CA ALA A 62 11.18 6.82 -4.85
C ALA A 62 10.70 7.98 -3.97
N GLU A 63 11.52 9.02 -3.80
CA GLU A 63 11.06 10.29 -3.23
C GLU A 63 10.03 10.87 -4.19
N TYR A 64 8.77 10.86 -3.79
CA TYR A 64 7.74 11.65 -4.44
C TYR A 64 7.75 13.03 -3.76
N GLU A 65 8.26 14.03 -4.48
CA GLU A 65 8.13 15.47 -4.13
C GLU A 65 6.66 15.92 -4.13
#